data_AF-A0A8C7F731-F1
#
_entry.id   AF-A0A8C7F731-F1
#
_cell.length_a   1.000
_cell.length_b   1.000
_cell.length_c   1.000
_cell.angle_alpha   90.00
_cell.angle_beta   90.00
_cell.angle_gamma   90.00
#
_symmetry.space_group_name_H-M   'P 1'
#
loop_
_entity.id
_entity.type
_entity.pdbx_description
1 polymer ?
#
loop_
_entity_poly.entity_id
_entity_poly.type
_entity_poly.pdbx_seq_one_letter_code
_entity_poly.pdbx_strand_id
1 'polypeptide(L)'
;MISVSQFVSALKSTGLWTSDPRLRDCMRHLRQAMRESAGTVMVDQKLFRKCVGANILLLTQAFRRKFIIPDFEVFASNMDQLYYSTQRQEGGHVADYIPQLAKFSPNLWGVSLCTVDGQRHSAGDTKVPFCLQSCVKPLEYAIAVHEIGTEHVHRYVGKEPSGLKFNQLSLNDEDKPHNPMVNAGAIVISSLLKPNSNKAERFDYVMEYLKKMAGTEYVGFSNATFQSEKETGDRNFAIGYYLKEKKCFPENADMIAALDFYFQVGLPAKSGVSGAVLLVVPNIMGIMCWSPPLDRVGNSVRGIHFCQNKSVVNLMFAAYSGDVSALRRFALSAVDMEEKDYDSRTGLHVASAEGHVEAVIFLTEMCKVNPHIKDR
;
A
#
# COMPACT_ATOMS: atom_id res chain seq x y z
N MET A 1 -7.48 21.45 -35.12
CA MET A 1 -7.20 22.20 -33.89
C MET A 1 -7.61 21.35 -32.70
N ILE A 2 -6.79 21.26 -31.66
CA ILE A 2 -7.00 20.41 -30.47
C ILE A 2 -7.24 21.33 -29.27
N SER A 3 -8.31 21.10 -28.52
CA SER A 3 -8.56 21.83 -27.27
C SER A 3 -7.66 21.32 -26.15
N VAL A 4 -6.91 22.23 -25.51
CA VAL A 4 -6.06 21.86 -24.36
C VAL A 4 -6.89 21.38 -23.19
N SER A 5 -8.07 21.97 -22.96
CA SER A 5 -8.95 21.55 -21.86
C SER A 5 -9.47 20.13 -22.07
N GLN A 6 -9.86 19.77 -23.29
CA GLN A 6 -10.28 18.40 -23.63
C GLN A 6 -9.12 17.41 -23.50
N PHE A 7 -7.92 17.77 -23.96
CA PHE A 7 -6.73 16.94 -23.78
C PHE A 7 -6.42 16.69 -22.30
N VAL A 8 -6.43 17.74 -21.47
CA VAL A 8 -6.17 17.60 -20.03
C VAL A 8 -7.25 16.77 -19.34
N SER A 9 -8.52 16.94 -19.74
CA SER A 9 -9.62 16.12 -19.21
C SER A 9 -9.46 14.65 -19.58
N ALA A 10 -9.17 14.36 -20.85
CA ALA A 10 -8.93 13.00 -21.34
C ALA A 10 -7.65 12.38 -20.74
N LEU A 11 -6.64 13.19 -20.42
CA LEU A 11 -5.46 12.72 -19.71
C LEU A 11 -5.81 12.33 -18.26
N LYS A 12 -6.61 13.15 -17.57
CA LYS A 12 -7.06 12.84 -16.19
C LYS A 12 -7.92 11.59 -16.12
N SER A 13 -8.75 11.30 -17.12
CA SER A 13 -9.55 10.06 -17.17
C SER A 13 -8.69 8.79 -17.28
N THR A 14 -7.45 8.90 -17.76
CA THR A 14 -6.49 7.78 -17.71
C THR A 14 -5.96 7.51 -16.29
N GLY A 15 -6.27 8.38 -15.32
CA GLY A 15 -5.76 8.33 -13.94
C GLY A 15 -4.44 9.08 -13.72
N LEU A 16 -3.79 9.58 -14.78
CA LEU A 16 -2.60 10.41 -14.63
C LEU A 16 -2.95 11.82 -14.17
N TRP A 17 -2.16 12.34 -13.23
CA TRP A 17 -2.29 13.72 -12.79
C TRP A 17 -1.41 14.66 -13.62
N THR A 18 -1.85 15.90 -13.75
CA THR A 18 -1.10 16.94 -14.46
C THR A 18 0.21 17.34 -13.77
N SER A 19 0.37 16.95 -12.51
CA SER A 19 1.57 17.13 -11.69
C SER A 19 2.57 15.98 -11.83
N ASP A 20 2.30 14.95 -12.63
CA ASP A 20 3.24 13.85 -12.86
C ASP A 20 4.59 14.39 -13.37
N PRO A 21 5.72 14.13 -12.66
CA PRO A 21 7.03 14.60 -13.08
C PRO A 21 7.41 14.18 -14.51
N ARG A 22 6.93 13.01 -14.96
CA ARG A 22 7.14 12.47 -16.31
C ARG A 22 6.34 13.21 -17.38
N LEU A 23 5.41 14.09 -17.01
CA LEU A 23 4.63 14.95 -17.91
C LEU A 23 5.05 16.43 -17.85
N ARG A 24 6.08 16.76 -17.06
CA ARG A 24 6.49 18.14 -16.79
C ARG A 24 6.77 18.95 -18.06
N ASP A 25 7.50 18.38 -19.01
CA ASP A 25 7.86 19.09 -20.25
C ASP A 25 6.64 19.32 -21.15
N CYS A 26 5.79 18.30 -21.33
CA CYS A 26 4.50 18.41 -22.02
C CYS A 26 3.66 19.54 -21.43
N MET A 27 3.45 19.55 -20.11
CA MET A 27 2.63 20.56 -19.45
C MET A 27 3.25 21.95 -19.51
N ARG A 28 4.58 22.07 -19.43
CA ARG A 28 5.28 23.35 -19.61
C ARG A 28 5.07 23.89 -21.03
N HIS A 29 5.28 23.07 -22.05
CA HIS A 29 5.13 23.48 -23.45
C HIS A 29 3.67 23.83 -23.80
N LEU A 30 2.70 23.08 -23.29
CA LEU A 30 1.27 23.39 -23.47
C LEU A 30 0.92 24.74 -22.84
N ARG A 31 1.37 25.00 -21.61
CA ARG A 31 1.15 26.30 -20.93
C ARG A 31 1.81 27.46 -21.69
N GLN A 32 3.00 27.25 -22.25
CA GLN A 32 3.68 28.27 -23.04
C GLN A 32 2.91 28.57 -24.34
N ALA A 33 2.52 27.52 -25.08
CA ALA A 33 1.71 27.65 -26.29
C ALA A 33 0.38 28.40 -26.06
N MET A 34 -0.26 28.16 -24.91
CA MET A 34 -1.49 28.86 -24.52
C MET A 34 -1.29 30.34 -24.16
N ARG A 35 -0.10 30.73 -23.68
CA ARG A 35 0.21 32.14 -23.38
C ARG A 35 0.52 32.95 -24.64
N GLU A 36 1.16 32.30 -25.61
CA GLU A 36 1.56 32.92 -26.89
C GLU A 36 0.36 33.05 -27.86
N SER A 37 -0.65 32.18 -27.72
CA SER A 37 -1.88 32.23 -28.50
C SER A 37 -2.88 33.14 -27.79
N ALA A 38 -3.18 34.32 -28.34
CA ALA A 38 -4.03 35.35 -27.73
C ALA A 38 -5.49 34.89 -27.43
N GLY A 39 -5.69 34.13 -26.36
CA GLY A 39 -6.99 33.69 -25.87
C GLY A 39 -7.58 32.43 -26.50
N THR A 40 -6.94 31.83 -27.51
CA THR A 40 -7.41 30.58 -28.10
C THR A 40 -6.92 29.36 -27.30
N VAL A 41 -7.86 28.60 -26.71
CA VAL A 41 -7.62 27.33 -25.98
C VAL A 41 -7.23 26.18 -26.94
N MET A 42 -6.90 26.50 -28.18
CA MET A 42 -6.81 25.58 -29.30
C MET A 42 -5.40 25.56 -29.86
N VAL A 43 -4.82 24.37 -30.00
CA VAL A 43 -3.47 24.14 -30.50
C VAL A 43 -3.56 23.47 -31.87
N ASP A 44 -2.75 23.89 -32.83
CA ASP A 44 -2.64 23.15 -34.09
C ASP A 44 -1.88 21.83 -33.92
N GLN A 45 -1.96 20.95 -34.92
CA GLN A 45 -1.36 19.61 -34.86
C GLN A 45 0.18 19.65 -34.75
N LYS A 46 0.84 20.62 -35.39
CA LYS A 46 2.30 20.73 -35.42
C LYS A 46 2.81 21.19 -34.05
N LEU A 47 2.17 22.19 -33.48
CA LEU A 47 2.46 22.71 -32.15
C LEU A 47 2.13 21.67 -31.08
N PHE A 48 1.00 20.97 -31.19
CA PHE A 48 0.67 19.87 -30.28
C PHE A 48 1.72 18.75 -30.31
N ARG A 49 2.16 18.32 -31.50
CA ARG A 49 3.23 17.31 -31.65
C ARG A 49 4.53 17.75 -31.00
N LYS A 50 4.88 19.03 -31.08
CA LYS A 50 6.03 19.62 -30.39
C LYS A 50 5.85 19.58 -28.87
N CYS A 51 4.67 19.89 -28.36
CA CYS A 51 4.37 19.86 -26.93
C CYS A 51 4.50 18.45 -26.35
N VAL A 52 3.91 17.43 -26.99
CA VAL A 52 3.86 16.06 -26.45
C VAL A 52 5.11 15.23 -26.74
N GLY A 53 5.99 15.68 -27.64
CA GLY A 53 7.09 14.87 -28.19
C GLY A 53 8.01 14.24 -27.15
N ALA A 54 8.37 14.98 -26.10
CA ALA A 54 9.25 14.48 -25.03
C ALA A 54 8.58 13.40 -24.15
N ASN A 55 7.25 13.34 -24.14
CA ASN A 55 6.48 12.48 -23.23
C ASN A 55 5.56 11.51 -24.01
N ILE A 56 5.79 11.35 -25.32
CA ILE A 56 4.88 10.66 -26.22
C ILE A 56 4.72 9.18 -25.90
N LEU A 57 5.75 8.51 -25.37
CA LEU A 57 5.69 7.10 -25.01
C LEU A 57 4.68 6.85 -23.87
N LEU A 58 4.77 7.63 -22.79
CA LEU A 58 3.84 7.56 -21.66
C LEU A 58 2.41 7.91 -22.09
N LEU A 59 2.25 8.99 -22.88
CA LEU A 59 0.95 9.39 -23.40
C LEU A 59 0.34 8.33 -24.34
N THR A 60 1.19 7.66 -25.12
CA THR A 60 0.75 6.55 -25.98
C THR A 60 0.25 5.37 -25.14
N GLN A 61 0.93 5.02 -24.05
CA GLN A 61 0.45 3.99 -23.13
C GLN A 61 -0.89 4.39 -22.50
N ALA A 62 -1.00 5.63 -22.03
CA ALA A 62 -2.20 6.17 -21.40
C ALA A 62 -3.42 6.10 -22.33
N PHE A 63 -3.33 6.73 -23.51
CA PHE A 63 -4.47 6.84 -24.42
C PHE A 63 -4.78 5.54 -25.18
N ARG A 64 -3.83 4.60 -25.28
CA ARG A 64 -4.09 3.27 -25.84
C ARG A 64 -4.53 2.24 -24.80
N ARG A 65 -4.88 2.69 -23.58
CA ARG A 65 -5.35 1.81 -22.50
C ARG A 65 -4.37 0.67 -22.19
N LYS A 66 -3.06 0.97 -22.27
CA LYS A 66 -1.98 0.01 -21.99
C LYS A 66 -1.46 0.08 -20.55
N PHE A 67 -2.05 0.93 -19.71
CA PHE A 67 -1.78 0.90 -18.28
C PHE A 67 -2.39 -0.34 -17.63
N ILE A 68 -1.81 -0.72 -16.50
CA ILE A 68 -2.19 -1.88 -15.71
C ILE A 68 -3.66 -1.86 -15.29
N ILE A 69 -4.25 -0.66 -15.15
CA ILE A 69 -5.69 -0.45 -15.03
C ILE A 69 -6.18 0.34 -16.26
N PRO A 70 -6.71 -0.34 -17.30
CA PRO A 70 -7.20 0.30 -18.52
C PRO A 70 -8.36 1.27 -18.31
N ASP A 71 -9.40 0.86 -17.56
CA ASP A 71 -10.62 1.63 -17.32
C ASP A 71 -10.59 2.28 -15.92
N PHE A 72 -9.67 3.23 -15.75
CA PHE A 72 -9.36 3.82 -14.44
C PHE A 72 -10.53 4.60 -13.80
N GLU A 73 -11.41 5.24 -14.58
CA GLU A 73 -12.56 5.98 -14.03
C GLU A 73 -13.56 5.05 -13.34
N VAL A 74 -13.85 3.88 -13.94
CA VAL A 74 -14.73 2.87 -13.35
C VAL A 74 -14.08 2.32 -12.07
N PHE A 75 -12.79 2.00 -12.15
CA PHE A 75 -12.03 1.57 -10.98
C PHE A 75 -12.07 2.61 -9.85
N ALA A 76 -11.81 3.89 -10.14
CA ALA A 76 -11.86 4.97 -9.16
C ALA A 76 -13.25 5.11 -8.52
N SER A 77 -14.33 4.98 -9.30
CA SER A 77 -15.70 4.99 -8.78
C SER A 77 -15.96 3.83 -7.82
N ASN A 78 -15.48 2.61 -8.12
CA ASN A 78 -15.58 1.48 -7.22
C ASN A 78 -14.78 1.71 -5.92
N MET A 79 -13.62 2.36 -6.02
CA MET A 79 -12.83 2.75 -4.85
C MET A 79 -13.55 3.79 -3.98
N ASP A 80 -14.29 4.72 -4.58
CA ASP A 80 -15.13 5.67 -3.85
C ASP A 80 -16.28 4.97 -3.14
N GLN A 81 -16.96 4.03 -3.79
CA GLN A 81 -18.02 3.23 -3.16
C GLN A 81 -17.50 2.46 -1.95
N LEU A 82 -16.32 1.83 -2.09
CA LEU A 82 -15.66 1.13 -0.99
C LEU A 82 -15.35 2.11 0.16
N TYR A 83 -14.78 3.27 -0.15
CA TYR A 83 -14.51 4.34 0.81
C TYR A 83 -15.78 4.75 1.59
N TYR A 84 -16.90 5.00 0.90
CA TYR A 84 -18.15 5.43 1.53
C TYR A 84 -18.79 4.31 2.36
N SER A 85 -18.67 3.05 1.93
CA SER A 85 -19.17 1.91 2.70
C SER A 85 -18.44 1.77 4.04
N THR A 86 -17.13 2.00 4.07
CA THR A 86 -16.29 1.84 5.26
C THR A 86 -16.30 3.08 6.14
N GLN A 87 -16.63 4.24 5.59
CA GLN A 87 -16.76 5.50 6.35
C GLN A 87 -17.79 5.37 7.49
N ARG A 88 -18.82 4.53 7.30
CA ARG A 88 -19.89 4.28 8.29
C ARG A 88 -19.44 3.50 9.53
N GLN A 89 -18.21 2.99 9.55
CA GLN A 89 -17.68 2.31 10.73
C GLN A 89 -17.32 3.37 11.80
N GLU A 90 -17.99 3.30 12.95
CA GLU A 90 -17.82 4.21 14.09
C GLU A 90 -17.08 3.57 15.27
N GLY A 91 -16.67 2.30 15.15
CA GLY A 91 -15.96 1.58 16.20
C GLY A 91 -14.48 1.96 16.33
N GLY A 92 -13.89 1.53 17.46
CA GLY A 92 -12.47 1.69 17.75
C GLY A 92 -12.16 2.83 18.71
N HIS A 93 -10.89 2.94 19.10
CA HIS A 93 -10.39 3.99 19.99
C HIS A 93 -9.16 4.67 19.40
N VAL A 94 -9.11 5.99 19.47
CA VAL A 94 -7.92 6.75 19.05
C VAL A 94 -6.78 6.42 20.01
N ALA A 95 -5.59 6.18 19.49
CA ALA A 95 -4.40 5.99 20.32
C ALA A 95 -4.14 7.25 21.16
N ASP A 96 -4.16 7.09 22.48
CA ASP A 96 -4.12 8.20 23.45
C ASP A 96 -2.94 8.11 24.43
N TYR A 97 -2.10 7.08 24.31
CA TYR A 97 -0.91 6.90 25.15
C TYR A 97 0.14 8.03 24.99
N ILE A 98 0.08 8.80 23.90
CA ILE A 98 0.78 10.08 23.77
C ILE A 98 -0.17 11.21 23.31
N PRO A 99 0.00 12.45 23.81
CA PRO A 99 -0.89 13.57 23.50
C PRO A 99 -0.98 13.91 22.00
N GLN A 100 0.05 13.63 21.21
CA GLN A 100 0.10 13.96 19.79
C GLN A 100 -0.82 13.06 18.96
N LEU A 101 -1.00 11.80 19.36
CA LEU A 101 -1.94 10.89 18.68
C LEU A 101 -3.39 11.14 19.12
N ALA A 102 -3.59 11.46 20.40
CA ALA A 102 -4.91 11.79 20.96
C ALA A 102 -5.58 13.01 20.31
N LYS A 103 -4.81 13.88 19.64
CA LYS A 103 -5.32 15.08 18.95
C LYS A 103 -6.10 14.78 17.69
N PHE A 104 -5.91 13.61 17.08
CA PHE A 104 -6.60 13.30 15.84
C PHE A 104 -8.08 13.00 16.08
N SER A 105 -8.94 13.63 15.27
CA SER A 105 -10.38 13.38 15.33
C SER A 105 -10.68 11.93 14.92
N PRO A 106 -11.55 11.21 15.66
CA PRO A 106 -11.96 9.86 15.29
C PRO A 106 -12.72 9.82 13.94
N ASN A 107 -13.23 10.96 13.48
CA ASN A 107 -13.98 11.04 12.23
C ASN A 107 -13.09 11.04 10.99
N LEU A 108 -11.78 11.22 11.13
CA LEU A 108 -10.85 11.29 9.99
C LEU A 108 -10.80 9.95 9.24
N TRP A 109 -10.96 10.02 7.92
CA TRP A 109 -10.87 8.88 7.02
C TRP A 109 -10.31 9.27 5.66
N GLY A 110 -9.18 8.69 5.29
CA GLY A 110 -8.54 8.93 4.01
C GLY A 110 -8.08 7.64 3.33
N VAL A 111 -8.28 7.56 2.02
CA VAL A 111 -7.79 6.48 1.16
C VAL A 111 -7.08 7.08 -0.04
N SER A 112 -5.84 6.65 -0.28
CA SER A 112 -5.06 7.07 -1.44
C SER A 112 -4.45 5.86 -2.13
N LEU A 113 -4.42 5.85 -3.46
CA LEU A 113 -3.80 4.80 -4.26
C LEU A 113 -2.91 5.36 -5.36
N CYS A 114 -1.90 4.60 -5.73
CA CYS A 114 -0.99 4.87 -6.83
C CYS A 114 -0.65 3.55 -7.54
N THR A 115 -0.96 3.43 -8.83
CA THR A 115 -0.59 2.26 -9.64
C THR A 115 0.89 2.30 -10.02
N VAL A 116 1.44 1.15 -10.43
CA VAL A 116 2.84 1.07 -10.92
C VAL A 116 3.09 1.94 -12.15
N ASP A 117 2.04 2.23 -12.94
CA ASP A 117 2.10 3.13 -14.09
C ASP A 117 1.94 4.61 -13.72
N GLY A 118 1.67 4.92 -12.44
CA GLY A 118 1.51 6.27 -11.90
C GLY A 118 0.08 6.82 -11.98
N GLN A 119 -0.92 5.96 -12.19
CA GLN A 119 -2.33 6.36 -12.09
C GLN A 119 -2.69 6.56 -10.62
N ARG A 120 -3.38 7.65 -10.27
CA ARG A 120 -3.62 8.05 -8.88
C ARG A 120 -5.08 8.42 -8.64
N HIS A 121 -5.61 7.93 -7.52
CA HIS A 121 -6.94 8.29 -7.02
C HIS A 121 -6.89 8.47 -5.49
N SER A 122 -7.74 9.34 -4.96
CA SER A 122 -7.75 9.68 -3.53
C SER A 122 -9.14 10.10 -3.09
N ALA A 123 -9.61 9.60 -1.95
CA ALA A 123 -10.90 9.91 -1.35
C ALA A 123 -10.77 10.22 0.14
N GLY A 124 -11.47 11.26 0.61
CA GLY A 124 -11.48 11.69 2.01
C GLY A 124 -10.28 12.54 2.43
N ASP A 125 -9.89 12.42 3.71
CA ASP A 125 -8.92 13.27 4.42
C ASP A 125 -7.45 12.96 4.05
N THR A 126 -7.16 12.85 2.75
CA THR A 126 -5.88 12.34 2.20
C THR A 126 -4.72 13.34 2.22
N LYS A 127 -5.00 14.60 2.55
CA LYS A 127 -4.01 15.68 2.61
C LYS A 127 -3.61 16.03 4.04
N VAL A 128 -4.21 15.38 5.03
CA VAL A 128 -3.87 15.57 6.44
C VAL A 128 -2.58 14.79 6.74
N PRO A 129 -1.50 15.45 7.20
CA PRO A 129 -0.28 14.75 7.55
C PRO A 129 -0.44 14.00 8.87
N PHE A 130 0.10 12.80 8.94
CA PHE A 130 0.13 11.96 10.14
C PHE A 130 1.47 11.23 10.28
N CYS A 131 1.79 10.73 11.47
CA CYS A 131 3.02 9.97 11.70
C CYS A 131 2.89 8.55 11.16
N LEU A 132 3.85 8.08 10.35
CA LEU A 132 3.81 6.73 9.76
C LEU A 132 3.85 5.61 10.80
N GLN A 133 4.47 5.85 11.95
CA GLN A 133 4.62 4.86 13.02
C GLN A 133 5.18 3.53 12.47
N SER A 134 4.64 2.38 12.89
CA SER A 134 5.13 1.06 12.46
C SER A 134 5.06 0.78 10.94
N CYS A 135 4.41 1.62 10.13
CA CYS A 135 4.44 1.51 8.67
C CYS A 135 5.83 1.82 8.08
N VAL A 136 6.74 2.45 8.84
CA VAL A 136 8.11 2.73 8.38
C VAL A 136 9.01 1.49 8.37
N LYS A 137 8.73 0.49 9.22
CA LYS A 137 9.54 -0.72 9.39
C LYS A 137 9.86 -1.47 8.08
N PRO A 138 8.88 -1.76 7.20
CA PRO A 138 9.18 -2.40 5.91
C PRO A 138 10.04 -1.54 4.99
N LEU A 139 9.94 -0.20 5.07
CA LEU A 139 10.74 0.72 4.27
C LEU A 139 12.19 0.74 4.76
N GLU A 140 12.42 0.82 6.06
CA GLU A 140 13.76 0.72 6.64
C GLU A 140 14.43 -0.62 6.32
N TYR A 141 13.68 -1.72 6.40
CA TYR A 141 14.17 -3.04 6.02
C TYR A 141 14.56 -3.10 4.54
N ALA A 142 13.73 -2.55 3.64
CA ALA A 142 14.05 -2.49 2.22
C ALA A 142 15.31 -1.67 1.94
N ILE A 143 15.49 -0.53 2.62
CA ILE A 143 16.72 0.30 2.51
C ILE A 143 17.93 -0.50 2.99
N ALA A 144 17.82 -1.19 4.14
CA ALA A 144 18.92 -2.00 4.66
C ALA A 144 19.29 -3.12 3.67
N VAL A 145 18.31 -3.89 3.18
CA VAL A 145 18.56 -4.95 2.19
C VAL A 145 19.17 -4.39 0.91
N HIS A 146 18.73 -3.23 0.44
CA HIS A 146 19.27 -2.59 -0.76
C HIS A 146 20.75 -2.21 -0.60
N GLU A 147 21.16 -1.74 0.57
CA GLU A 147 22.51 -1.22 0.80
C GLU A 147 23.52 -2.30 1.19
N ILE A 148 23.15 -3.19 2.11
CA ILE A 148 24.08 -4.16 2.72
C ILE A 148 23.78 -5.60 2.30
N GLY A 149 22.70 -5.83 1.55
CA GLY A 149 22.32 -7.14 1.03
C GLY A 149 21.52 -7.99 2.01
N THR A 150 20.63 -8.82 1.45
CA THR A 150 19.74 -9.73 2.20
C THR A 150 20.49 -10.63 3.17
N GLU A 151 21.60 -11.23 2.74
CA GLU A 151 22.38 -12.14 3.59
C GLU A 151 22.93 -11.42 4.82
N HIS A 152 23.49 -10.23 4.65
CA HIS A 152 24.08 -9.49 5.76
C HIS A 152 23.01 -9.05 6.76
N VAL A 153 21.88 -8.51 6.28
CA VAL A 153 20.75 -8.10 7.13
C VAL A 153 20.27 -9.27 7.99
N HIS A 154 20.06 -10.44 7.38
CA HIS A 154 19.49 -11.59 8.07
C HIS A 154 20.47 -12.38 8.95
N ARG A 155 21.73 -11.95 9.05
CA ARG A 155 22.61 -12.38 10.14
C ARG A 155 22.12 -11.86 11.49
N TYR A 156 21.39 -10.74 11.51
CA TYR A 156 21.00 -10.04 12.74
C TYR A 156 19.50 -10.11 13.05
N VAL A 157 18.66 -10.42 12.06
CA VAL A 157 17.20 -10.49 12.21
C VAL A 157 16.65 -11.69 11.44
N GLY A 158 15.70 -12.41 12.05
CA GLY A 158 15.04 -13.54 11.41
C GLY A 158 14.16 -13.14 10.23
N LYS A 159 13.55 -14.15 9.61
CA LYS A 159 12.63 -14.02 8.46
C LYS A 159 11.21 -14.48 8.79
N GLU A 160 11.03 -15.07 9.96
CA GLU A 160 9.83 -15.83 10.31
C GLU A 160 8.93 -15.05 11.27
N PRO A 161 7.62 -15.30 11.26
CA PRO A 161 6.71 -14.73 12.24
C PRO A 161 7.04 -15.30 13.62
N SER A 162 6.78 -14.52 14.66
CA SER A 162 6.99 -14.96 16.04
C SER A 162 5.96 -15.98 16.50
N GLY A 163 4.78 -16.06 15.86
CA GLY A 163 3.62 -16.83 16.37
C GLY A 163 3.02 -16.28 17.67
N LEU A 164 3.62 -15.23 18.23
CA LEU A 164 3.27 -14.60 19.50
C LEU A 164 2.62 -13.23 19.26
N LYS A 165 1.83 -12.76 20.23
CA LYS A 165 1.23 -11.41 20.16
C LYS A 165 2.32 -10.34 20.01
N PHE A 166 2.00 -9.24 19.31
CA PHE A 166 2.91 -8.09 19.05
C PHE A 166 3.65 -7.57 20.30
N ASN A 167 3.10 -7.84 21.49
CA ASN A 167 3.59 -7.40 22.77
C ASN A 167 4.35 -8.45 23.61
N GLN A 168 4.82 -9.57 23.06
CA GLN A 168 5.73 -10.45 23.80
C GLN A 168 7.19 -10.24 23.41
N LEU A 169 8.03 -10.00 24.42
CA LEU A 169 9.48 -10.00 24.30
C LEU A 169 9.90 -11.44 23.97
N SER A 170 10.18 -11.69 22.70
CA SER A 170 10.57 -13.01 22.21
C SER A 170 11.66 -12.83 21.15
N LEU A 171 12.73 -13.61 21.34
CA LEU A 171 13.72 -13.90 20.31
C LEU A 171 13.42 -15.31 19.79
N ASN A 172 13.86 -15.59 18.57
CA ASN A 172 13.83 -16.94 18.04
C ASN A 172 14.91 -17.81 18.71
N ASP A 173 14.96 -19.09 18.34
CA ASP A 173 15.92 -20.06 18.87
C ASP A 173 17.40 -19.72 18.54
N GLU A 174 17.61 -18.78 17.60
CA GLU A 174 18.93 -18.24 17.24
C GLU A 174 19.28 -16.95 17.99
N ASP A 175 18.54 -16.60 19.06
CA ASP A 175 18.69 -15.36 19.83
C ASP A 175 18.57 -14.08 18.96
N LYS A 176 17.80 -14.12 17.85
CA LYS A 176 17.52 -12.96 16.98
C LYS A 176 16.06 -12.52 17.13
N PRO A 177 15.74 -11.25 16.88
CA PRO A 177 14.35 -10.86 16.68
C PRO A 177 13.75 -11.65 15.51
N HIS A 178 12.53 -12.14 15.66
CA HIS A 178 11.89 -13.02 14.68
C HIS A 178 11.83 -12.44 13.26
N ASN A 179 11.52 -11.15 13.11
CA ASN A 179 11.45 -10.48 11.81
C ASN A 179 11.55 -8.95 11.93
N PRO A 180 11.82 -8.22 10.82
CA PRO A 180 11.88 -6.76 10.81
C PRO A 180 10.56 -6.03 11.13
N MET A 181 9.42 -6.73 11.11
CA MET A 181 8.10 -6.12 11.31
C MET A 181 7.73 -5.92 12.78
N VAL A 182 8.42 -6.61 13.71
CA VAL A 182 8.31 -6.37 15.16
C VAL A 182 9.27 -5.28 15.62
N ASN A 183 9.00 -4.67 16.79
CA ASN A 183 9.82 -3.56 17.30
C ASN A 183 11.29 -3.94 17.50
N ALA A 184 11.56 -5.14 18.03
CA ALA A 184 12.92 -5.63 18.22
C ALA A 184 13.69 -5.76 16.90
N GLY A 185 13.06 -6.30 15.86
CA GLY A 185 13.66 -6.40 14.53
C GLY A 185 13.89 -5.04 13.89
N ALA A 186 12.94 -4.11 14.03
CA ALA A 186 13.10 -2.75 13.53
C ALA A 186 14.28 -2.03 14.20
N ILE A 187 14.46 -2.16 15.52
CA ILE A 187 15.62 -1.58 16.23
C ILE A 187 16.94 -2.14 15.66
N VAL A 188 17.00 -3.45 15.40
CA VAL A 188 18.16 -4.07 14.76
C VAL A 188 18.38 -3.50 13.35
N ILE A 189 17.35 -3.43 12.51
CA ILE A 189 17.45 -2.84 11.17
C ILE A 189 17.96 -1.40 11.23
N SER A 190 17.38 -0.55 12.08
CA SER A 190 17.80 0.85 12.18
C SER A 190 19.29 0.93 12.56
N SER A 191 19.81 0.01 13.39
CA SER A 191 21.22 -0.04 13.78
C SER A 191 22.18 -0.33 12.62
N LEU A 192 21.72 -1.04 11.59
CA LEU A 192 22.52 -1.41 10.40
C LEU A 192 22.62 -0.27 9.38
N LEU A 193 21.75 0.74 9.47
CA LEU A 193 21.73 1.87 8.53
C LEU A 193 22.78 2.92 8.87
N LYS A 194 23.80 3.04 8.00
CA LYS A 194 24.94 3.97 8.10
C LYS A 194 25.54 4.00 9.52
N PRO A 195 26.08 2.87 10.00
CA PRO A 195 26.50 2.71 11.41
C PRO A 195 27.65 3.63 11.82
N ASN A 196 28.46 4.07 10.85
CA ASN A 196 29.60 4.96 11.07
C ASN A 196 29.25 6.46 10.98
N SER A 197 27.99 6.78 10.68
CA SER A 197 27.49 8.15 10.55
C SER A 197 26.84 8.63 11.84
N ASN A 198 26.80 9.95 12.03
CA ASN A 198 26.11 10.53 13.16
C ASN A 198 24.57 10.45 12.97
N LYS A 199 23.79 10.73 14.04
CA LYS A 199 22.33 10.58 14.01
C LYS A 199 21.64 11.47 12.98
N ALA A 200 22.15 12.68 12.75
CA ALA A 200 21.57 13.61 11.77
C ALA A 200 21.79 13.12 10.34
N GLU A 201 23.02 12.69 10.02
CA GLU A 201 23.36 12.09 8.72
C GLU A 201 22.53 10.83 8.43
N ARG A 202 22.34 9.97 9.43
CA ARG A 202 21.49 8.77 9.31
C ARG A 202 20.04 9.12 9.02
N PHE A 203 19.52 10.15 9.69
CA PHE A 203 18.17 10.64 9.49
C PHE A 203 17.98 11.23 8.08
N ASP A 204 18.88 12.12 7.65
CA ASP A 204 18.84 12.72 6.32
C ASP A 204 18.89 11.66 5.22
N TYR A 205 19.75 10.65 5.41
CA TYR A 205 19.90 9.52 4.52
C TYR A 205 18.60 8.71 4.35
N VAL A 206 17.93 8.35 5.46
CA VAL A 206 16.63 7.66 5.40
C VAL A 206 15.57 8.55 4.75
N MET A 207 15.53 9.83 5.11
CA MET A 207 14.59 10.80 4.56
C MET A 207 14.75 10.98 3.05
N GLU A 208 15.98 10.92 2.53
CA GLU A 208 16.25 10.99 1.09
C GLU A 208 15.65 9.78 0.36
N TYR A 209 15.82 8.57 0.90
CA TYR A 209 15.19 7.37 0.35
C TYR A 209 13.67 7.44 0.37
N LEU A 210 13.08 7.88 1.49
CA LEU A 210 11.63 8.05 1.60
C LEU A 210 11.10 9.08 0.60
N LYS A 211 11.82 10.19 0.39
CA LYS A 211 11.47 11.20 -0.65
C LYS A 211 11.54 10.62 -2.05
N LYS A 212 12.55 9.79 -2.35
CA LYS A 212 12.67 9.09 -3.65
C LYS A 212 11.50 8.12 -3.85
N MET A 213 11.20 7.29 -2.86
CA MET A 213 10.08 6.34 -2.89
C MET A 213 8.72 7.04 -3.03
N ALA A 214 8.55 8.22 -2.41
CA ALA A 214 7.34 9.03 -2.50
C ALA A 214 7.25 9.87 -3.79
N GLY A 215 8.23 9.80 -4.70
CA GLY A 215 8.23 10.61 -5.91
C GLY A 215 8.31 12.12 -5.65
N THR A 216 9.07 12.52 -4.62
CA THR A 216 9.24 13.91 -4.13
C THR A 216 7.98 14.58 -3.57
N GLU A 217 6.93 13.79 -3.28
CA GLU A 217 5.77 14.23 -2.51
C GLU A 217 6.12 14.47 -1.02
N TYR A 218 5.13 14.88 -0.22
CA TYR A 218 5.32 15.24 1.18
C TYR A 218 5.96 14.10 2.01
N VAL A 219 7.15 14.38 2.56
CA VAL A 219 7.80 13.58 3.60
C VAL A 219 8.24 14.55 4.69
N GLY A 220 7.59 14.46 5.85
CA GLY A 220 7.79 15.36 6.99
C GLY A 220 8.32 14.66 8.23
N PHE A 221 8.55 15.45 9.28
CA PHE A 221 9.01 14.97 10.58
C PHE A 221 8.26 15.70 11.70
N SER A 222 7.82 14.95 12.71
CA SER A 222 7.15 15.50 13.90
C SER A 222 8.07 15.36 15.11
N ASN A 223 8.84 16.40 15.42
CA ASN A 223 9.69 16.42 16.61
C ASN A 223 8.87 16.23 17.91
N ALA A 224 7.65 16.78 17.95
CA ALA A 224 6.76 16.63 19.11
C ALA A 224 6.38 15.17 19.36
N THR A 225 6.01 14.44 18.29
CA THR A 225 5.68 13.00 18.42
C THR A 225 6.93 12.20 18.78
N PHE A 226 8.08 12.52 18.18
CA PHE A 226 9.35 11.87 18.48
C PHE A 226 9.75 11.99 19.97
N GLN A 227 9.65 13.18 20.56
CA GLN A 227 9.99 13.35 21.99
C GLN A 227 9.00 12.58 22.88
N SER A 228 7.69 12.64 22.61
CA SER A 228 6.70 11.93 23.41
C SER A 228 6.78 10.41 23.29
N GLU A 229 7.07 9.87 22.09
CA GLU A 229 7.36 8.43 21.91
C GLU A 229 8.65 8.02 22.63
N LYS A 230 9.66 8.90 22.66
CA LYS A 230 10.92 8.64 23.35
C LYS A 230 10.74 8.62 24.88
N GLU A 231 9.94 9.54 25.42
CA GLU A 231 9.65 9.64 26.86
C GLU A 231 8.78 8.50 27.38
N THR A 232 7.93 7.92 26.53
CA THR A 232 7.04 6.79 26.87
C THR A 232 7.57 5.42 26.40
N GLY A 233 8.77 5.41 25.81
CA GLY A 233 9.35 4.28 25.08
C GLY A 233 10.19 3.30 25.91
N ASP A 234 10.08 3.29 27.24
CA ASP A 234 10.92 2.49 28.17
C ASP A 234 11.07 1.02 27.75
N ARG A 235 9.99 0.44 27.21
CA ARG A 235 9.97 -0.93 26.72
C ARG A 235 10.91 -1.17 25.52
N ASN A 236 11.02 -0.21 24.61
CA ASN A 236 11.93 -0.33 23.46
C ASN A 236 13.39 -0.20 23.90
N PHE A 237 13.68 0.59 24.95
CA PHE A 237 15.00 0.64 25.56
C PHE A 237 15.39 -0.70 26.22
N ALA A 238 14.48 -1.36 26.93
CA ALA A 238 14.73 -2.67 27.51
C ALA A 238 15.09 -3.73 26.45
N ILE A 239 14.40 -3.71 25.29
CA ILE A 239 14.72 -4.56 24.13
C ILE A 239 16.15 -4.31 23.64
N GLY A 240 16.55 -3.04 23.50
CA GLY A 240 17.90 -2.70 23.04
C GLY A 240 19.01 -3.18 23.97
N TYR A 241 18.80 -3.13 25.30
CA TYR A 241 19.77 -3.65 26.27
C TYR A 241 19.83 -5.18 26.27
N TYR A 242 18.69 -5.86 26.17
CA TYR A 242 18.62 -7.33 26.10
C TYR A 242 19.36 -7.89 24.87
N LEU A 243 19.20 -7.26 23.70
CA LEU A 243 19.89 -7.65 22.46
C LEU A 243 21.41 -7.46 22.52
N LYS A 244 21.89 -6.48 23.29
CA LYS A 244 23.33 -6.22 23.46
C LYS A 244 24.02 -7.30 24.31
N GLU A 245 23.34 -7.79 25.34
CA GLU A 245 23.84 -8.82 26.25
C GLU A 245 24.02 -10.17 25.55
N LYS A 246 23.08 -10.51 24.65
CA LYS A 246 23.01 -11.80 23.98
C LYS A 246 24.02 -12.02 22.86
N LYS A 247 24.94 -11.07 22.63
CA LYS A 247 26.01 -11.17 21.61
C LYS A 247 25.46 -11.77 20.31
N CYS A 248 24.35 -11.23 19.82
CA CYS A 248 23.59 -11.69 18.64
C CYS A 248 24.36 -11.49 17.31
N PHE A 249 25.65 -11.78 17.33
CA PHE A 249 26.71 -11.50 16.38
C PHE A 249 27.60 -12.80 16.34
N PRO A 250 28.18 -13.21 15.20
CA PRO A 250 28.05 -14.53 14.46
C PRO A 250 28.85 -15.78 14.99
N GLU A 251 28.78 -17.07 14.50
CA GLU A 251 28.71 -17.71 13.13
C GLU A 251 28.06 -19.16 13.00
N ASN A 252 27.39 -19.42 11.83
CA ASN A 252 27.05 -20.70 11.09
C ASN A 252 25.73 -21.51 11.34
N ALA A 253 24.83 -21.57 10.33
CA ALA A 253 23.58 -22.39 10.24
C ALA A 253 23.06 -22.62 8.78
N ASP A 254 22.07 -23.51 8.59
CA ASP A 254 21.55 -24.05 7.30
C ASP A 254 20.13 -23.54 6.90
N MET A 255 19.90 -23.43 5.59
CA MET A 255 18.98 -22.53 4.86
C MET A 255 17.69 -23.19 4.34
N ILE A 256 17.67 -24.50 4.08
CA ILE A 256 16.67 -25.10 3.17
C ILE A 256 15.24 -25.19 3.77
N ALA A 257 15.09 -25.25 5.09
CA ALA A 257 13.78 -25.27 5.74
C ALA A 257 13.00 -23.93 5.65
N ALA A 258 13.70 -22.82 5.40
CA ALA A 258 13.12 -21.47 5.42
C ALA A 258 12.37 -21.08 4.14
N LEU A 259 12.52 -21.86 3.05
CA LEU A 259 11.91 -21.55 1.74
C LEU A 259 10.44 -21.96 1.64
N ASP A 260 9.98 -23.00 2.36
CA ASP A 260 8.60 -23.51 2.26
C ASP A 260 7.57 -22.62 2.99
N PHE A 261 8.01 -21.84 3.97
CA PHE A 261 7.15 -20.93 4.74
C PHE A 261 6.76 -19.64 3.99
N TYR A 262 7.50 -19.31 2.92
CA TYR A 262 7.31 -18.11 2.08
C TYR A 262 5.98 -18.12 1.30
N PHE A 263 5.39 -19.30 1.03
CA PHE A 263 4.23 -19.44 0.15
C PHE A 263 2.84 -19.24 0.82
N GLN A 264 2.77 -18.90 2.12
CA GLN A 264 1.51 -18.78 2.91
C GLN A 264 0.97 -17.36 3.15
N VAL A 265 1.64 -16.29 2.71
CA VAL A 265 1.34 -14.91 3.18
C VAL A 265 0.44 -14.13 2.20
N GLY A 266 -0.70 -13.60 2.70
CA GLY A 266 -1.63 -12.73 1.97
C GLY A 266 -1.04 -11.37 1.55
N LEU A 267 -1.86 -10.46 0.98
CA LEU A 267 -1.41 -9.16 0.44
C LEU A 267 -0.46 -8.44 1.42
N PRO A 268 0.75 -8.03 0.99
CA PRO A 268 1.70 -7.36 1.87
C PRO A 268 1.10 -6.08 2.46
N ALA A 269 0.88 -6.07 3.77
CA ALA A 269 0.31 -4.94 4.49
C ALA A 269 1.04 -4.70 5.82
N LYS A 270 1.13 -3.43 6.22
CA LYS A 270 1.64 -3.03 7.53
C LYS A 270 0.77 -1.93 8.13
N SER A 271 0.26 -2.17 9.34
CA SER A 271 -0.43 -1.13 10.12
C SER A 271 0.52 -0.36 11.04
N GLY A 272 0.11 0.87 11.36
CA GLY A 272 0.69 1.74 12.36
C GLY A 272 -0.37 2.20 13.36
N VAL A 273 0.04 2.39 14.61
CA VAL A 273 -0.82 2.85 15.72
C VAL A 273 -1.36 4.28 15.53
N SER A 274 -0.91 5.00 14.51
CA SER A 274 -1.52 6.25 14.06
C SER A 274 -2.83 6.05 13.28
N GLY A 275 -3.25 4.80 13.06
CA GLY A 275 -4.41 4.47 12.23
C GLY A 275 -4.07 4.26 10.76
N ALA A 276 -2.78 4.21 10.42
CA ALA A 276 -2.30 4.02 9.06
C ALA A 276 -2.26 2.54 8.69
N VAL A 277 -2.60 2.22 7.44
CA VAL A 277 -2.43 0.90 6.84
C VAL A 277 -1.77 1.08 5.46
N LEU A 278 -0.50 0.68 5.37
CA LEU A 278 0.22 0.56 4.12
C LEU A 278 -0.12 -0.78 3.48
N LEU A 279 -0.62 -0.77 2.25
CA LEU A 279 -1.01 -1.96 1.51
C LEU A 279 -0.32 -1.96 0.14
N VAL A 280 0.20 -3.11 -0.26
CA VAL A 280 0.80 -3.32 -1.57
C VAL A 280 0.05 -4.43 -2.29
N VAL A 281 -0.35 -4.15 -3.52
CA VAL A 281 -0.77 -5.17 -4.49
C VAL A 281 0.37 -5.32 -5.49
N PRO A 282 1.20 -6.36 -5.35
CA PRO A 282 2.41 -6.51 -6.15
C PRO A 282 2.14 -6.37 -7.64
N ASN A 283 3.00 -5.64 -8.34
CA ASN A 283 2.92 -5.36 -9.79
C ASN A 283 1.69 -4.57 -10.24
N ILE A 284 0.81 -4.14 -9.34
CA ILE A 284 -0.42 -3.40 -9.70
C ILE A 284 -0.42 -2.01 -9.07
N MET A 285 -0.42 -1.91 -7.74
CA MET A 285 -0.58 -0.63 -7.04
C MET A 285 -0.15 -0.66 -5.57
N GLY A 286 0.17 0.51 -5.03
CA GLY A 286 0.23 0.78 -3.60
C GLY A 286 -1.01 1.53 -3.13
N ILE A 287 -1.46 1.24 -1.92
CA ILE A 287 -2.61 1.89 -1.27
C ILE A 287 -2.21 2.30 0.15
N MET A 288 -2.64 3.49 0.56
CA MET A 288 -2.58 3.97 1.94
C MET A 288 -3.99 4.26 2.43
N CYS A 289 -4.38 3.61 3.52
CA CYS A 289 -5.60 3.92 4.27
C CYS A 289 -5.21 4.58 5.58
N TRP A 290 -5.98 5.57 6.04
CA TRP A 290 -5.74 6.24 7.30
C TRP A 290 -7.03 6.56 8.03
N SER A 291 -7.23 5.92 9.19
CA SER A 291 -8.26 6.29 10.17
C SER A 291 -7.72 6.10 11.59
N PRO A 292 -7.65 7.16 12.40
CA PRO A 292 -7.09 7.12 13.75
C PRO A 292 -7.69 6.07 14.71
N PRO A 293 -9.01 5.78 14.69
CA PRO A 293 -9.59 4.74 15.57
C PRO A 293 -9.03 3.34 15.29
N LEU A 294 -8.49 2.73 16.34
CA LEU A 294 -7.91 1.39 16.32
C LEU A 294 -8.85 0.34 16.92
N ASP A 295 -8.77 -0.88 16.41
CA ASP A 295 -9.37 -2.06 17.01
C ASP A 295 -8.59 -2.54 18.26
N ARG A 296 -9.05 -3.63 18.87
CA ARG A 296 -8.45 -4.20 20.09
C ARG A 296 -7.04 -4.76 19.89
N VAL A 297 -6.60 -4.97 18.65
CA VAL A 297 -5.27 -5.52 18.32
C VAL A 297 -4.33 -4.45 17.72
N GLY A 298 -4.78 -3.20 17.65
CA GLY A 298 -3.97 -2.05 17.25
C GLY A 298 -3.99 -1.74 15.75
N ASN A 299 -4.95 -2.26 14.99
CA ASN A 299 -5.13 -1.94 13.57
C ASN A 299 -6.25 -0.92 13.36
N SER A 300 -6.17 -0.13 12.29
CA SER A 300 -7.23 0.84 11.93
C SER A 300 -8.55 0.13 11.64
N VAL A 301 -9.64 0.51 12.31
CA VAL A 301 -10.96 -0.10 12.10
C VAL A 301 -11.40 0.06 10.65
N ARG A 302 -11.48 1.30 10.15
CA ARG A 302 -11.87 1.57 8.76
C ARG A 302 -10.86 1.01 7.76
N GLY A 303 -9.57 1.09 8.06
CA GLY A 303 -8.52 0.55 7.20
C GLY A 303 -8.63 -0.96 7.00
N ILE A 304 -8.90 -1.72 8.06
CA ILE A 304 -9.12 -3.17 7.97
C ILE A 304 -10.42 -3.50 7.28
N HIS A 305 -11.53 -2.82 7.59
CA HIS A 305 -12.79 -3.02 6.86
C HIS A 305 -12.65 -2.73 5.37
N PHE A 306 -11.92 -1.68 5.00
CA PHE A 306 -11.59 -1.37 3.62
C PHE A 306 -10.74 -2.46 2.95
N CYS A 307 -9.88 -3.15 3.69
CA CYS A 307 -9.13 -4.28 3.18
C CYS A 307 -9.95 -5.58 3.13
N GLN A 308 -10.88 -5.77 4.06
CA GLN A 308 -11.72 -6.97 4.18
C GLN A 308 -12.88 -6.97 3.20
N ASN A 309 -13.48 -5.81 2.95
CA ASN A 309 -14.55 -5.63 1.95
C ASN A 309 -14.01 -5.77 0.50
N LYS A 310 -12.71 -6.08 0.34
CA LYS A 310 -12.07 -6.54 -0.91
C LYS A 310 -12.13 -8.05 -1.10
N SER A 311 -12.57 -8.85 -0.13
CA SER A 311 -12.77 -10.29 -0.34
C SER A 311 -13.73 -10.51 -1.50
N VAL A 312 -14.83 -9.76 -1.56
CA VAL A 312 -15.81 -9.80 -2.65
C VAL A 312 -15.20 -9.37 -3.97
N VAL A 313 -14.56 -8.20 -4.03
CA VAL A 313 -13.98 -7.69 -5.29
C VAL A 313 -12.84 -8.57 -5.81
N ASN A 314 -11.98 -9.08 -4.93
CA ASN A 314 -10.90 -9.97 -5.33
C ASN A 314 -11.42 -11.37 -5.70
N LEU A 315 -12.49 -11.84 -5.03
CA LEU A 315 -13.22 -13.05 -5.42
C LEU A 315 -13.81 -12.89 -6.82
N MET A 316 -14.47 -11.76 -7.09
CA MET A 316 -15.01 -11.44 -8.42
C MET A 316 -13.91 -11.33 -9.46
N PHE A 317 -12.78 -10.72 -9.14
CA PHE A 317 -11.65 -10.60 -10.07
C PHE A 317 -10.97 -11.94 -10.35
N ALA A 318 -10.87 -12.81 -9.35
CA ALA A 318 -10.40 -14.18 -9.53
C ALA A 318 -11.36 -15.02 -10.38
N ALA A 319 -12.67 -14.84 -10.18
CA ALA A 319 -13.70 -15.46 -11.01
C ALA A 319 -13.67 -14.93 -12.46
N TYR A 320 -13.49 -13.62 -12.63
CA TYR A 320 -13.38 -12.95 -13.93
C TYR A 320 -12.13 -13.36 -14.71
N SER A 321 -11.00 -13.56 -14.04
CA SER A 321 -9.74 -13.95 -14.69
C SER A 321 -9.56 -15.48 -14.81
N GLY A 322 -10.48 -16.26 -14.25
CA GLY A 322 -10.39 -17.72 -14.20
C GLY A 322 -9.29 -18.24 -13.28
N ASP A 323 -8.77 -17.44 -12.34
CA ASP A 323 -7.73 -17.85 -11.39
C ASP A 323 -8.29 -18.74 -10.28
N VAL A 324 -8.44 -20.04 -10.59
CA VAL A 324 -8.89 -21.07 -9.64
C VAL A 324 -7.99 -21.17 -8.41
N SER A 325 -6.71 -20.83 -8.53
CA SER A 325 -5.79 -20.86 -7.38
C SER A 325 -6.13 -19.75 -6.39
N ALA A 326 -6.48 -18.55 -6.87
CA ALA A 326 -7.02 -17.49 -6.02
C ALA A 326 -8.36 -17.86 -5.39
N LEU A 327 -9.28 -18.46 -6.15
CA LEU A 327 -10.56 -18.93 -5.63
C LEU A 327 -10.39 -19.97 -4.51
N ARG A 328 -9.46 -20.93 -4.66
CA ARG A 328 -9.09 -21.89 -3.61
C ARG A 328 -8.57 -21.22 -2.36
N ARG A 329 -7.72 -20.20 -2.50
CA ARG A 329 -7.21 -19.42 -1.37
C ARG A 329 -8.32 -18.69 -0.62
N PHE A 330 -9.31 -18.11 -1.33
CA PHE A 330 -10.45 -17.44 -0.70
C PHE A 330 -11.33 -18.42 0.06
N ALA A 331 -11.66 -19.56 -0.54
CA ALA A 331 -12.46 -20.60 0.12
C ALA A 331 -11.79 -21.15 1.41
N LEU A 332 -10.47 -21.37 1.36
CA LEU A 332 -9.69 -21.81 2.53
C LEU A 332 -9.56 -20.73 3.62
N SER A 333 -9.70 -19.45 3.25
CA SER A 333 -9.65 -18.32 4.18
C SER A 333 -11.01 -18.02 4.82
N ALA A 334 -11.97 -18.93 4.70
CA ALA A 334 -13.36 -18.79 5.17
C ALA A 334 -14.07 -17.53 4.64
N VAL A 335 -13.71 -17.07 3.43
CA VAL A 335 -14.48 -16.07 2.71
C VAL A 335 -15.80 -16.69 2.29
N ASP A 336 -16.91 -15.98 2.52
CA ASP A 336 -18.20 -16.39 1.98
C ASP A 336 -18.18 -16.29 0.44
N MET A 337 -18.24 -17.44 -0.21
CA MET A 337 -18.14 -17.56 -1.66
C MET A 337 -19.47 -17.20 -2.38
N GLU A 338 -20.55 -16.97 -1.61
CA GLU A 338 -21.83 -16.47 -2.11
C GLU A 338 -21.99 -14.94 -1.97
N GLU A 339 -20.94 -14.25 -1.50
CA GLU A 339 -20.88 -12.78 -1.49
C GLU A 339 -21.20 -12.20 -2.88
N LYS A 340 -21.98 -11.12 -2.88
CA LYS A 340 -22.52 -10.52 -4.10
C LYS A 340 -21.87 -9.18 -4.38
N ASP A 341 -21.62 -8.89 -5.66
CA ASP A 341 -21.22 -7.57 -6.10
C ASP A 341 -22.41 -6.59 -6.12
N TYR A 342 -22.15 -5.37 -6.60
CA TYR A 342 -23.15 -4.30 -6.68
C TYR A 342 -24.33 -4.61 -7.63
N ASP A 343 -24.17 -5.54 -8.57
CA ASP A 343 -25.21 -6.03 -9.49
C ASP A 343 -25.89 -7.30 -8.96
N SER A 344 -25.72 -7.61 -7.67
CA SER A 344 -26.23 -8.84 -7.05
C SER A 344 -25.66 -10.14 -7.66
N ARG A 345 -24.52 -10.05 -8.36
CA ARG A 345 -23.84 -11.19 -8.98
C ARG A 345 -22.86 -11.82 -8.01
N THR A 346 -22.82 -13.14 -7.96
CA THR A 346 -21.80 -13.90 -7.24
C THR A 346 -20.58 -14.17 -8.13
N GLY A 347 -19.49 -14.68 -7.56
CA GLY A 347 -18.34 -15.15 -8.34
C GLY A 347 -18.74 -16.21 -9.39
N LEU A 348 -19.80 -16.98 -9.13
CA LEU A 348 -20.33 -17.97 -10.08
C LEU A 348 -20.96 -17.31 -11.32
N HIS A 349 -21.69 -16.19 -11.15
CA HIS A 349 -22.23 -15.44 -12.29
C HIS A 349 -21.11 -14.92 -13.18
N VAL A 350 -20.08 -14.35 -12.57
CA VAL A 350 -18.92 -13.76 -13.27
C VAL A 350 -18.12 -14.84 -14.01
N ALA A 351 -17.76 -15.94 -13.34
CA ALA A 351 -17.04 -17.04 -13.97
C ALA A 351 -17.83 -17.71 -15.11
N SER A 352 -19.16 -17.78 -14.96
CA SER A 352 -20.05 -18.33 -16.00
C SER A 352 -20.16 -17.41 -17.22
N ALA A 353 -20.24 -16.09 -17.01
CA ALA A 353 -20.30 -15.11 -18.08
C ALA A 353 -19.02 -15.08 -18.93
N GLU A 354 -17.86 -15.22 -18.29
CA GLU A 354 -16.55 -15.26 -18.97
C GLU A 354 -16.20 -16.64 -19.54
N GLY A 355 -16.99 -17.68 -19.23
CA GLY A 355 -16.79 -19.04 -19.76
C GLY A 355 -15.64 -19.82 -19.10
N HIS A 356 -15.27 -19.49 -17.86
CA HIS A 356 -14.21 -20.16 -17.13
C HIS A 356 -14.70 -21.45 -16.44
N VAL A 357 -14.74 -22.55 -17.20
CA VAL A 357 -15.29 -23.86 -16.76
C VAL A 357 -14.66 -24.36 -15.45
N GLU A 358 -13.34 -24.28 -15.28
CA GLU A 358 -12.69 -24.77 -14.06
C GLU A 358 -13.06 -23.95 -12.81
N ALA A 359 -13.25 -22.64 -12.96
CA ALA A 359 -13.71 -21.77 -11.89
C ALA A 359 -15.18 -22.07 -11.53
N VAL A 360 -16.03 -22.32 -12.53
CA VAL A 360 -17.43 -22.72 -12.33
C VAL A 360 -17.53 -24.06 -11.59
N ILE A 361 -16.75 -25.07 -12.00
CA ILE A 361 -16.69 -26.37 -11.32
C ILE A 361 -16.23 -26.19 -9.87
N PHE A 362 -15.17 -25.42 -9.64
CA PHE A 362 -14.69 -25.16 -8.29
C PHE A 362 -15.76 -24.50 -7.41
N LEU A 363 -16.43 -23.46 -7.91
CA LEU A 363 -17.44 -22.71 -7.15
C LEU A 363 -18.69 -23.56 -6.84
N THR A 364 -19.14 -24.38 -7.79
CA THR A 364 -20.36 -25.21 -7.62
C THR A 364 -20.09 -26.50 -6.85
N GLU A 365 -19.01 -27.22 -7.15
CA GLU A 365 -18.75 -28.54 -6.57
C GLU A 365 -18.01 -28.47 -5.23
N MET A 366 -17.01 -27.58 -5.11
CA MET A 366 -16.16 -27.49 -3.92
C MET A 366 -16.66 -26.45 -2.93
N CYS A 367 -17.07 -25.28 -3.40
CA CYS A 367 -17.58 -24.20 -2.54
C CYS A 367 -19.10 -24.27 -2.30
N LYS A 368 -19.83 -25.13 -3.04
CA LYS A 368 -21.29 -25.28 -2.94
C LYS A 368 -22.08 -23.98 -3.14
N VAL A 369 -21.55 -23.05 -3.95
CA VAL A 369 -22.25 -21.82 -4.33
C VAL A 369 -23.52 -22.18 -5.08
N ASN A 370 -24.65 -21.63 -4.65
CA ASN A 370 -25.97 -21.95 -5.18
C ASN A 370 -26.10 -21.47 -6.65
N PRO A 371 -26.32 -22.40 -7.61
CA PRO A 371 -26.42 -22.07 -9.03
C PRO A 371 -27.74 -21.40 -9.42
N HIS A 372 -28.69 -21.28 -8.47
CA HIS A 372 -30.01 -20.67 -8.70
C HIS A 372 -30.14 -19.27 -8.10
N ILE A 373 -29.05 -18.70 -7.56
CA ILE A 373 -29.03 -17.29 -7.15
C ILE A 373 -29.34 -16.43 -8.37
N LYS A 374 -30.21 -15.45 -8.20
CA LYS A 374 -30.51 -14.43 -9.22
C LYS A 374 -29.61 -13.21 -9.03
N ASP A 375 -29.17 -12.65 -10.15
CA ASP A 375 -28.63 -11.30 -10.25
C ASP A 375 -29.77 -10.27 -10.45
N ARG A 376 -29.39 -9.01 -10.66
CA ARG A 376 -30.29 -7.85 -10.69
C ARG A 376 -31.28 -7.83 -11.86
#